data_AF-A3V8T0-F1
#
_entry.id   AF-A3V8T0-F1
#
_cell.length_a   1.000
_cell.length_b   1.000
_cell.length_c   1.000
_cell.angle_alpha   90.00
_cell.angle_beta   90.00
_cell.angle_gamma   90.00
#
_symmetry.space_group_name_H-M   'P 1'
#
loop_
_entity.id
_entity.type
_entity.pdbx_description
1 polymer ?
#
loop_
_entity_poly.entity_id
_entity_poly.type
_entity_poly.pdbx_seq_one_letter_code
_entity_poly.pdbx_strand_id
1 'polypeptide(L)'
;MAALPFNDNRIEELVLRFNALMAKEATDISNLGSNASDDAVAASLQETGGDLRRDEITQEIESMNDEQQDALVALFWIGRGDREPAEWGVVKTLARQQHKGLVSRYLLGQPEVGEFLTAGLEKMLEYGVD
;
A
#
# COMPACT_ATOMS: atom_id res chain seq x y z
N MET A 1 -6.77 -8.53 23.73
CA MET A 1 -5.52 -8.31 22.97
C MET A 1 -5.90 -7.82 21.60
N ALA A 2 -5.12 -6.91 21.02
CA ALA A 2 -5.26 -6.66 19.59
C ALA A 2 -4.86 -7.95 18.86
N ALA A 3 -5.52 -8.24 17.74
CA ALA A 3 -5.21 -9.37 16.88
C ALA A 3 -5.11 -8.84 15.46
N LEU A 4 -4.01 -9.16 14.78
CA LEU A 4 -3.82 -8.84 13.38
C LEU A 4 -4.56 -9.88 12.53
N PRO A 5 -5.42 -9.48 11.58
CA PRO A 5 -6.09 -10.43 10.68
C PRO A 5 -5.17 -10.89 9.53
N PHE A 6 -3.85 -10.84 9.73
CA PHE A 6 -2.82 -11.09 8.72
C PHE A 6 -1.74 -12.02 9.27
N ASN A 7 -1.07 -12.72 8.36
CA ASN A 7 0.25 -13.28 8.66
C ASN A 7 1.30 -12.19 8.40
N ASP A 8 2.27 -12.03 9.29
CA ASP A 8 3.35 -11.03 9.18
C ASP A 8 4.05 -11.11 7.82
N ASN A 9 4.41 -12.33 7.41
CA ASN A 9 5.03 -12.63 6.12
C ASN A 9 4.27 -12.05 4.91
N ARG A 10 2.93 -12.01 4.98
CA ARG A 10 2.09 -11.47 3.90
C ARG A 10 2.23 -9.95 3.81
N ILE A 11 2.32 -9.28 4.95
CA ILE A 11 2.50 -7.82 5.01
C ILE A 11 3.91 -7.46 4.53
N GLU A 12 4.93 -8.21 4.96
CA GLU A 12 6.31 -8.02 4.51
C GLU A 12 6.46 -8.18 2.99
N GLU A 13 5.81 -9.20 2.40
CA GLU A 13 5.81 -9.40 0.96
C GLU A 13 5.11 -8.23 0.22
N LEU A 14 3.97 -7.78 0.74
CA LEU A 14 3.23 -6.64 0.19
C LEU A 14 4.08 -5.36 0.25
N VAL A 15 4.78 -5.10 1.37
CA VAL A 15 5.72 -3.98 1.52
C VAL A 15 6.82 -4.03 0.47
N LEU A 16 7.42 -5.21 0.25
CA LEU A 16 8.49 -5.37 -0.74
C LEU A 16 7.98 -5.01 -2.15
N ARG A 17 6.76 -5.42 -2.50
CA ARG A 17 6.14 -5.09 -3.79
C ARG A 17 5.87 -3.59 -3.92
N PHE A 18 5.36 -2.93 -2.88
CA PHE A 18 5.20 -1.48 -2.86
C PHE A 18 6.53 -0.76 -3.08
N ASN A 19 7.57 -1.11 -2.31
CA ASN A 19 8.89 -0.49 -2.45
C ASN A 19 9.50 -0.71 -3.84
N ALA A 20 9.33 -1.90 -4.41
CA ALA A 20 9.80 -2.22 -5.75
C ALA A 20 9.04 -1.43 -6.83
N LEU A 21 7.74 -1.18 -6.64
CA LEU A 21 6.96 -0.29 -7.50
C LEU A 21 7.49 1.15 -7.39
N MET A 22 7.56 1.71 -6.18
CA MET A 22 7.98 3.10 -5.95
C MET A 22 9.40 3.39 -6.49
N ALA A 23 10.35 2.47 -6.28
CA ALA A 23 11.71 2.60 -6.82
C ALA A 23 11.75 2.58 -8.35
N LYS A 24 10.91 1.75 -8.98
CA LYS A 24 10.79 1.70 -10.45
C LYS A 24 10.21 3.01 -10.98
N GLU A 25 9.12 3.49 -10.37
CA GLU A 25 8.47 4.72 -10.80
C GLU A 25 9.39 5.93 -10.72
N ALA A 26 10.16 6.09 -9.65
CA ALA A 26 11.16 7.14 -9.51
C ALA A 26 12.19 7.15 -10.67
N THR A 27 12.49 5.98 -11.23
CA THR A 27 13.40 5.84 -12.38
C THR A 27 12.71 6.21 -13.70
N ASP A 28 11.43 5.86 -13.88
CA ASP A 28 10.66 6.18 -15.08
C ASP A 28 10.40 7.70 -15.21
N ILE A 29 10.15 8.43 -14.11
CA ILE A 29 10.02 9.92 -14.15
C ILE A 29 11.31 10.60 -14.61
N SER A 30 12.47 9.99 -14.35
CA SER A 30 13.77 10.51 -14.82
C SER A 30 14.00 10.27 -16.32
N ASN A 31 13.24 9.38 -16.97
CA ASN A 31 13.36 9.10 -18.41
C ASN A 31 12.43 9.98 -19.29
N LEU A 32 11.60 10.85 -18.70
CA LEU A 32 10.77 11.81 -19.44
C LEU A 32 11.53 13.09 -19.88
N GLY A 33 12.84 13.16 -19.62
CA GLY A 33 13.70 14.31 -19.89
C GLY A 33 14.40 14.38 -21.25
N SER A 34 13.98 13.59 -22.27
CA SER A 34 14.57 13.68 -23.61
C SER A 34 13.57 14.24 -24.62
N ASN A 35 13.79 15.50 -25.02
CA ASN A 35 13.10 16.13 -26.15
C ASN A 35 13.31 15.28 -27.42
N ALA A 36 12.23 14.75 -27.99
CA ALA A 36 12.18 14.36 -29.39
C ALA A 36 10.78 14.69 -29.91
N SER A 37 10.67 15.81 -30.62
CA SER A 37 9.61 16.02 -31.59
C SER A 37 9.62 14.86 -32.58
N ASP A 38 8.54 14.09 -32.69
CA ASP A 38 7.77 13.95 -33.93
C ASP A 38 6.52 13.09 -33.71
N ASP A 39 5.57 13.34 -34.60
CA ASP A 39 4.20 12.91 -34.70
C ASP A 39 4.07 11.41 -35.05
N ALA A 40 3.05 10.73 -34.49
CA ALA A 40 2.26 9.64 -35.10
C ALA A 40 1.71 8.66 -34.06
N VAL A 41 0.38 8.71 -33.94
CA VAL A 41 -0.52 7.72 -33.36
C VAL A 41 -0.05 6.25 -33.47
N ALA A 42 0.36 5.69 -32.33
CA ALA A 42 0.17 4.28 -32.05
C ALA A 42 -0.39 4.18 -30.64
N ALA A 43 -1.71 4.01 -30.53
CA ALA A 43 -2.35 3.42 -29.37
C ALA A 43 -1.92 1.95 -29.27
N SER A 44 -0.64 1.72 -29.01
CA SER A 44 -0.11 0.43 -28.63
C SER A 44 -0.30 0.28 -27.14
N LEU A 45 -0.81 -0.87 -26.73
CA LEU A 45 -0.87 -1.39 -25.37
C LEU A 45 0.51 -1.27 -24.70
N GLN A 46 0.85 -0.07 -24.23
CA GLN A 46 1.98 0.16 -23.35
C GLN A 46 1.46 -0.18 -21.96
N GLU A 47 1.24 -1.48 -21.76
CA GLU A 47 1.26 -2.11 -20.45
C GLU A 47 2.68 -1.88 -19.92
N THR A 48 2.90 -0.67 -19.38
CA THR A 48 4.17 -0.32 -18.78
C THR A 48 4.31 -1.25 -17.59
N GLY A 49 5.45 -1.92 -17.39
CA GLY A 49 5.58 -2.90 -16.30
C GLY A 49 5.26 -2.35 -14.89
N GLY A 50 5.14 -1.03 -14.71
CA GLY A 50 4.57 -0.39 -13.52
C GLY A 50 3.05 -0.56 -13.38
N ASP A 51 2.28 -0.53 -14.48
CA ASP A 51 0.84 -0.81 -14.50
C ASP A 51 0.54 -2.25 -14.09
N LEU A 52 1.32 -3.23 -14.57
CA LEU A 52 1.20 -4.64 -14.16
C LEU A 52 1.37 -4.82 -12.64
N ARG A 53 2.44 -4.25 -12.07
CA ARG A 53 2.71 -4.37 -10.63
C ARG A 53 1.65 -3.67 -9.79
N ARG A 54 1.13 -2.53 -10.26
CA ARG A 54 -0.01 -1.85 -9.63
C ARG A 54 -1.25 -2.72 -9.64
N ASP A 55 -1.53 -3.38 -10.76
CA ASP A 55 -2.68 -4.27 -10.89
C ASP A 55 -2.54 -5.47 -9.96
N GLU A 56 -1.35 -6.08 -9.86
CA GLU A 56 -1.07 -7.18 -8.93
C GLU A 56 -1.29 -6.77 -7.46
N ILE A 57 -0.72 -5.63 -7.03
CA ILE A 57 -0.93 -5.09 -5.66
C ILE A 57 -2.42 -4.79 -5.43
N THR A 58 -3.10 -4.24 -6.45
CA THR A 58 -4.53 -3.94 -6.38
C THR A 58 -5.32 -5.22 -6.19
N GLN A 59 -5.15 -6.22 -7.05
CA GLN A 59 -5.85 -7.50 -6.95
C GLN A 59 -5.60 -8.20 -5.62
N GLU A 60 -4.37 -8.17 -5.11
CA GLU A 60 -4.03 -8.77 -3.82
C GLU A 60 -4.79 -8.10 -2.66
N ILE A 61 -4.83 -6.77 -2.62
CA ILE A 61 -5.55 -6.02 -1.59
C ILE A 61 -7.05 -6.18 -1.74
N GLU A 62 -7.59 -6.11 -2.96
CA GLU A 62 -9.03 -6.25 -3.22
C GLU A 62 -9.53 -7.70 -3.03
N SER A 63 -8.62 -8.69 -3.06
CA SER A 63 -8.95 -10.07 -2.69
C SER A 63 -9.08 -10.28 -1.17
N MET A 64 -8.65 -9.31 -0.36
CA MET A 64 -8.77 -9.37 1.10
C MET A 64 -10.21 -9.12 1.55
N ASN A 65 -10.60 -9.73 2.66
CA ASN A 65 -11.88 -9.47 3.31
C ASN A 65 -11.93 -8.03 3.89
N ASP A 66 -13.12 -7.50 4.14
CA ASP A 66 -13.30 -6.14 4.69
C ASP A 66 -12.45 -5.88 5.94
N GLU A 67 -12.44 -6.83 6.88
CA GLU A 67 -11.64 -6.68 8.11
C GLU A 67 -10.14 -6.58 7.84
N GLN A 68 -9.64 -7.31 6.84
CA GLN A 68 -8.23 -7.24 6.45
C GLN A 68 -7.92 -5.91 5.77
N GLN A 69 -8.81 -5.42 4.90
CA GLN A 69 -8.62 -4.11 4.29
C GLN A 69 -8.66 -2.98 5.33
N ASP A 70 -9.60 -3.03 6.27
CA ASP A 70 -9.72 -2.09 7.39
C ASP A 70 -8.45 -2.08 8.25
N ALA A 71 -7.96 -3.27 8.58
CA ALA A 71 -6.77 -3.44 9.38
C ALA A 71 -5.50 -2.97 8.65
N LEU A 72 -5.46 -3.04 7.30
CA LEU A 72 -4.30 -2.63 6.53
C LEU A 72 -4.19 -1.09 6.52
N VAL A 73 -5.32 -0.41 6.36
CA VAL A 73 -5.41 1.05 6.52
C VAL A 73 -5.08 1.47 7.95
N ALA A 74 -5.57 0.73 8.95
CA ALA A 74 -5.25 0.99 10.35
C ALA A 74 -3.75 0.84 10.63
N LEU A 75 -3.11 -0.20 10.11
CA LEU A 75 -1.68 -0.46 10.26
C LEU A 75 -0.86 0.68 9.64
N PHE A 76 -1.23 1.11 8.44
CA PHE A 76 -0.63 2.26 7.77
C PHE A 76 -0.71 3.54 8.63
N TRP A 77 -1.86 3.84 9.24
CA TRP A 77 -2.00 5.01 10.12
C TRP A 77 -1.15 4.91 11.40
N ILE A 78 -0.97 3.71 11.95
CA ILE A 78 -0.13 3.48 13.13
C ILE A 78 1.35 3.69 12.79
N GLY A 79 1.80 3.17 11.64
CA GLY A 79 3.17 3.39 11.19
C GLY A 79 3.46 4.84 10.83
N ARG A 80 2.49 5.55 10.24
CA ARG A 80 2.58 7.00 10.01
C ARG A 80 2.57 7.82 11.30
N GLY A 81 2.13 7.23 12.42
CA GLY A 81 2.07 7.89 13.73
C GLY A 81 0.80 8.73 13.96
N ASP A 82 -0.24 8.55 13.15
CA ASP A 82 -1.53 9.21 13.39
C ASP A 82 -2.31 8.58 14.54
N ARG A 83 -2.01 7.31 14.83
CA ARG A 83 -2.75 6.45 15.75
C ARG A 83 -1.78 5.54 16.48
N GLU A 84 -2.20 5.09 17.66
CA GLU A 84 -1.39 4.23 18.51
C GLU A 84 -1.86 2.76 18.46
N PRO A 85 -0.96 1.78 18.62
CA PRO A 85 -1.31 0.34 18.69
C PRO A 85 -2.36 0.03 19.77
N ALA A 86 -2.34 0.78 20.88
CA ALA A 86 -3.28 0.63 21.98
C ALA A 86 -4.75 0.90 21.56
N GLU A 87 -4.97 1.66 20.49
CA GLU A 87 -6.28 2.04 19.99
C GLU A 87 -6.77 1.15 18.84
N TRP A 88 -6.08 0.03 18.55
CA TRP A 88 -6.31 -0.82 17.37
C TRP A 88 -7.78 -1.05 16.99
N GLY A 89 -8.63 -1.44 17.94
CA GLY A 89 -10.05 -1.71 17.67
C GLY A 89 -10.83 -0.47 17.21
N VAL A 90 -10.50 0.71 17.77
CA VAL A 90 -11.09 1.99 17.36
C VAL A 90 -10.53 2.41 16.01
N VAL A 91 -9.22 2.24 15.79
CA VAL A 91 -8.54 2.59 14.53
C VAL A 91 -9.10 1.77 13.36
N LYS A 92 -9.29 0.45 13.52
CA LYS A 92 -9.97 -0.40 12.53
C LYS A 92 -11.37 0.11 12.20
N THR A 93 -12.15 0.45 13.23
CA THR A 93 -13.51 0.97 13.03
C THR A 93 -13.50 2.28 12.25
N LEU A 94 -12.53 3.15 12.54
CA LEU A 94 -12.36 4.41 11.84
C LEU A 94 -11.89 4.20 10.39
N ALA A 95 -11.00 3.24 10.15
CA ALA A 95 -10.55 2.86 8.82
C ALA A 95 -11.74 2.49 7.92
N ARG A 96 -12.60 1.60 8.42
CA ARG A 96 -13.86 1.22 7.77
C ARG A 96 -14.75 2.42 7.41
N GLN A 97 -14.83 3.41 8.28
CA GLN A 97 -15.67 4.58 8.07
C GLN A 97 -15.07 5.60 7.10
N GLN A 98 -13.73 5.72 7.07
CA GLN A 98 -13.03 6.72 6.28
C GLN A 98 -12.63 6.26 4.89
N HIS A 99 -12.31 4.98 4.68
CA HIS A 99 -11.87 4.50 3.36
C HIS A 99 -13.05 4.42 2.37
N LYS A 100 -13.40 5.54 1.74
CA LYS A 100 -14.41 5.57 0.67
C LYS A 100 -13.77 5.19 -0.66
N GLY A 101 -13.86 3.92 -1.03
CA GLY A 101 -13.35 3.37 -2.30
C GLY A 101 -12.35 2.25 -2.09
N LEU A 102 -11.60 1.93 -3.16
CA LEU A 102 -10.61 0.85 -3.16
C LEU A 102 -9.46 1.18 -2.20
N VAL A 103 -9.18 0.29 -1.24
CA VAL A 103 -8.06 0.45 -0.30
C VAL A 103 -6.73 0.43 -1.03
N SER A 104 -6.62 -0.44 -2.03
CA SER A 104 -5.48 -0.49 -2.96
C SER A 104 -5.15 0.89 -3.52
N ARG A 105 -6.15 1.61 -4.04
CA ARG A 105 -5.98 2.95 -4.62
C ARG A 105 -5.53 3.99 -3.59
N TYR A 106 -6.07 3.92 -2.37
CA TYR A 106 -5.66 4.82 -1.29
C TYR A 106 -4.18 4.61 -0.93
N LEU A 107 -3.76 3.36 -0.76
CA LEU A 107 -2.40 2.98 -0.37
C LEU A 107 -1.38 3.21 -1.48
N LEU A 108 -1.70 2.86 -2.74
CA LEU A 108 -0.86 3.13 -3.92
C LEU A 108 -0.65 4.63 -4.17
N GLY A 109 -1.50 5.49 -3.61
CA GLY A 109 -1.32 6.94 -3.66
C GLY A 109 -0.34 7.48 -2.61
N GLN A 110 0.17 6.65 -1.70
CA GLN A 110 1.08 7.07 -0.63
C GLN A 110 2.52 6.63 -0.99
N PRO A 111 3.45 7.56 -1.20
CA PRO A 111 4.78 7.22 -1.69
C PRO A 111 5.62 6.41 -0.69
N GLU A 112 5.40 6.64 0.61
CA GLU A 112 6.12 5.97 1.71
C GLU A 112 5.28 4.83 2.32
N VAL A 113 4.32 4.28 1.56
CA VAL A 113 3.40 3.25 2.07
C VAL A 113 4.11 2.02 2.61
N GLY A 114 5.19 1.57 1.95
CA GLY A 114 5.96 0.42 2.41
C GLY A 114 6.61 0.68 3.77
N GLU A 115 7.21 1.86 3.96
CA GLU A 115 7.83 2.25 5.23
C GLU A 115 6.80 2.35 6.35
N PHE A 116 5.64 2.96 6.09
CA PHE A 116 4.58 3.06 7.10
C PHE A 116 3.95 1.71 7.43
N LEU A 117 3.77 0.81 6.46
CA LEU A 117 3.25 -0.53 6.76
C LEU A 117 4.24 -1.34 7.62
N THR A 118 5.54 -1.28 7.33
CA THR A 118 6.58 -1.91 8.16
C THR A 118 6.60 -1.34 9.57
N ALA A 119 6.68 -0.01 9.70
CA ALA A 119 6.70 0.64 11.01
C ALA A 119 5.42 0.34 11.82
N GLY A 120 4.28 0.25 11.14
CA GLY A 120 3.01 -0.13 11.78
C GLY A 120 3.03 -1.56 12.30
N LEU A 121 3.57 -2.50 11.52
CA LEU A 121 3.72 -3.91 11.90
C LEU A 121 4.67 -4.04 13.10
N GLU A 122 5.84 -3.41 13.05
CA GLU A 122 6.82 -3.41 14.15
C GLU A 122 6.21 -2.88 15.45
N LYS A 123 5.54 -1.73 15.42
CA LYS A 123 4.86 -1.17 16.60
C LYS A 123 3.79 -2.09 17.18
N MET A 124 3.05 -2.80 16.31
CA MET A 124 2.05 -3.77 16.76
C MET A 124 2.74 -4.97 17.42
N LEU A 125 3.82 -5.50 16.84
CA LEU A 125 4.58 -6.59 17.44
C LEU A 125 5.19 -6.18 18.80
N GLU A 126 5.75 -4.98 18.90
CA GLU A 126 6.28 -4.42 20.14
C GLU A 126 5.21 -4.24 21.23
N TYR A 127 3.97 -3.89 20.83
CA TYR A 127 2.86 -3.73 21.75
C TYR A 127 2.36 -5.05 22.38
N GLY A 128 2.75 -6.20 21.83
CA GLY A 128 2.31 -7.52 22.34
C GLY A 128 0.96 -7.95 21.76
N VAL A 129 0.85 -7.85 20.45
CA VAL A 129 -0.28 -8.34 19.66
C VAL A 129 -0.02 -9.82 19.34
N ASP A 130 -1.04 -10.67 19.49
CA ASP A 130 -0.97 -12.11 19.19
C ASP A 130 -1.38 -12.38 17.74
#